data_AF-A0A1Y4Q1S1-F1
#
_entry.id   AF-A0A1Y4Q1S1-F1
#
_cell.length_a   1.000
_cell.length_b   1.000
_cell.length_c   1.000
_cell.angle_alpha   90.00
_cell.angle_beta   90.00
_cell.angle_gamma   90.00
#
_symmetry.space_group_name_H-M   'P 1'
#
loop_
_entity.id
_entity.type
_entity.pdbx_description
1 polymer ?
#
loop_
_entity_poly.entity_id
_entity_poly.type
_entity_poly.pdbx_seq_one_letter_code
_entity_poly.pdbx_strand_id
1 'polypeptide(L)' 'MIYRLLADKLENKYTVNEILKTLREMEVIDTQYNGYIPAYKRTQITDELHQLFGFRTDYEIIGKKKMRNIIKNTKIR' A
#
# COMPACT_ATOMS: atom_id res chain seq x y z
N MET A 1 16.52 6.20 8.04
CA MET A 1 15.99 6.02 9.41
C MET A 1 14.53 5.54 9.42
N ILE A 2 13.64 6.09 8.58
CA ILE A 2 12.18 5.84 8.59
C ILE A 2 11.80 4.36 8.41
N TYR A 3 12.48 3.61 7.53
CA TYR A 3 12.15 2.21 7.27
C TYR A 3 12.42 1.26 8.45
N ARG A 4 13.35 1.61 9.36
CA ARG A 4 13.58 0.82 10.58
C ARG A 4 12.42 0.96 11.56
N LEU A 5 11.84 2.16 11.67
CA LEU A 5 10.62 2.38 12.46
C LEU A 5 9.41 1.66 11.86
N LEU A 6 9.36 1.54 10.53
CA LEU A 6 8.30 0.78 9.86
C LEU A 6 8.44 -0.72 10.13
N ALA A 7 9.66 -1.26 10.06
CA ALA A 7 9.96 -2.64 10.41
C ALA A 7 9.63 -2.94 11.89
N ASP A 8 9.92 -2.00 12.79
CA ASP A 8 9.56 -2.11 14.21
C ASP A 8 8.04 -2.16 14.43
N LYS A 9 7.28 -1.34 13.67
CA LYS A 9 5.81 -1.39 13.66
C LYS A 9 5.22 -2.67 13.06
N LEU A 10 5.98 -3.37 12.22
CA LEU A 10 5.66 -4.70 11.67
C LEU A 10 6.22 -5.82 12.56
N GLU A 11 6.49 -5.52 13.83
CA GLU A 11 7.03 -6.45 14.83
C GLU A 11 8.34 -7.14 14.39
N ASN A 12 9.12 -6.51 13.51
CA ASN A 12 10.30 -7.08 12.87
C ASN A 12 10.06 -8.44 12.18
N LYS A 13 8.82 -8.74 11.79
CA LYS A 13 8.48 -9.97 11.04
C LYS A 13 9.10 -10.01 9.65
N TYR A 14 9.44 -8.84 9.10
CA TYR A 14 9.97 -8.68 7.74
C TYR A 14 11.22 -7.82 7.73
N THR A 15 12.14 -8.16 6.84
CA THR A 15 13.34 -7.35 6.64
C THR A 15 12.98 -6.04 5.93
N VAL A 16 13.77 -4.98 6.19
CA VAL A 16 13.62 -3.68 5.50
C VAL A 16 13.64 -3.85 3.97
N ASN A 17 14.42 -4.81 3.46
CA ASN A 17 14.53 -5.07 2.04
C ASN A 17 13.26 -5.70 1.46
N GLU A 18 12.62 -6.64 2.18
CA GLU A 18 11.33 -7.21 1.78
C GLU A 18 10.24 -6.15 1.76
N ILE A 19 10.15 -5.33 2.81
CA ILE A 19 9.19 -4.21 2.88
C ILE A 19 9.38 -3.25 1.70
N LEU A 20 10.62 -2.86 1.41
CA LEU A 20 10.93 -1.97 0.28
C LEU A 20 10.57 -2.59 -1.06
N LYS A 21 10.87 -3.89 -1.23
CA LYS A 21 10.52 -4.62 -2.44
C LYS A 21 9.00 -4.68 -2.61
N THR A 22 8.26 -5.03 -1.56
CA THR A 22 6.80 -5.07 -1.58
C THR A 22 6.21 -3.70 -1.90
N LEU A 23 6.67 -2.62 -1.25
CA LEU A 23 6.20 -1.27 -1.55
C LEU A 23 6.49 -0.83 -2.99
N ARG A 24 7.61 -1.26 -3.57
CA ARG A 24 7.93 -1.02 -4.99
C ARG A 24 7.08 -1.85 -5.94
N GLU A 25 6.76 -3.07 -5.56
CA GLU A 25 5.91 -3.97 -6.35
C GLU A 25 4.42 -3.60 -6.25
N MET A 26 4.00 -2.80 -5.26
CA MET A 26 2.63 -2.32 -5.09
C MET A 26 2.25 -1.26 -6.14
N GLU A 27 2.08 -1.71 -7.38
CA GLU A 27 1.61 -0.88 -8.50
C GLU A 27 0.10 -1.00 -8.70
N VAL A 28 -0.55 0.11 -9.07
CA VAL A 28 -1.97 0.12 -9.41
C VAL A 28 -2.16 0.71 -10.80
N ILE A 29 -3.04 0.11 -11.60
CA ILE A 29 -3.33 0.52 -12.97
C ILE A 29 -4.63 1.31 -12.97
N ASP A 30 -4.61 2.50 -13.60
CA ASP A 30 -5.83 3.28 -13.85
C ASP A 30 -6.66 2.58 -14.93
N THR A 31 -7.84 2.13 -14.54
CA THR A 31 -8.86 1.71 -15.50
C THR A 31 -9.65 2.94 -15.92
N GLN A 32 -9.57 3.26 -17.21
CA GLN A 32 -10.18 4.45 -17.82
C GLN A 32 -11.65 4.64 -17.42
N TYR A 33 -12.38 3.54 -17.19
CA TYR A 33 -13.78 3.54 -16.76
C TYR A 33 -14.00 4.11 -15.36
N ASN A 34 -13.53 3.48 -14.27
CA ASN A 34 -14.03 3.90 -12.96
C ASN A 34 -13.11 3.68 -11.75
N GLY A 35 -11.82 3.41 -11.93
CA GLY A 35 -10.92 3.36 -10.78
C GLY A 35 -9.61 2.66 -11.01
N TYR A 36 -8.93 2.33 -9.92
CA TYR A 36 -7.61 1.71 -9.94
C TYR A 36 -7.71 0.22 -9.60
N ILE A 37 -7.02 -0.62 -10.37
CA ILE A 37 -6.89 -2.06 -10.12
C ILE A 37 -5.47 -2.35 -9.62
N PRO A 38 -5.30 -3.16 -8.56
CA PRO A 38 -4.00 -3.62 -8.12
C PRO A 38 -3.33 -4.51 -9.18
N ALA A 39 -2.09 -4.18 -9.54
CA ALA A 39 -1.23 -4.96 -10.43
C ALA A 39 -0.17 -5.75 -9.65
N TYR A 40 -0.43 -6.03 -8.38
CA TYR A 40 0.47 -6.75 -7.49
C TYR A 40 -0.24 -7.92 -6.81
N LYS A 41 0.54 -8.89 -6.30
CA LYS A 41 -0.01 -10.03 -5.58
C LYS A 41 -0.22 -9.67 -4.11
N ARG A 42 -1.40 -9.99 -3.58
CA ARG A 42 -1.69 -9.92 -2.15
C ARG A 42 -0.82 -10.94 -1.41
N THR A 43 -0.04 -10.46 -0.45
CA THR A 43 0.79 -11.24 0.47
C THR A 43 0.49 -10.83 1.91
N GLN A 44 1.04 -11.57 2.88
CA GLN A 44 0.90 -11.23 4.29
C GLN A 44 1.49 -9.84 4.61
N ILE A 45 2.62 -9.48 3.96
CA ILE A 45 3.24 -8.15 4.09
C ILE A 45 2.25 -7.08 3.61
N THR A 46 1.61 -7.25 2.45
CA THR A 46 0.66 -6.24 1.95
C THR A 46 -0.55 -6.10 2.85
N ASP A 47 -1.05 -7.20 3.43
CA ASP A 47 -2.18 -7.17 4.37
C ASP A 47 -1.85 -6.40 5.65
N GLU A 48 -0.68 -6.66 6.23
CA GLU A 48 -0.20 -5.95 7.42
C GLU A 48 0.03 -4.46 7.11
N LEU A 49 0.59 -4.13 5.94
CA LEU A 49 0.72 -2.74 5.50
C LEU A 49 -0.65 -2.07 5.34
N HIS A 50 -1.64 -2.72 4.73
CA HIS A 50 -2.99 -2.17 4.59
C HIS A 50 -3.67 -1.92 5.94
N GLN A 51 -3.47 -2.83 6.91
CA GLN A 51 -3.94 -2.61 8.29
C GLN A 51 -3.22 -1.42 8.95
N LEU A 52 -1.90 -1.34 8.81
CA LEU A 52 -1.09 -0.27 9.40
C LEU A 52 -1.46 1.12 8.84
N PHE A 53 -1.68 1.20 7.53
CA PHE A 53 -1.97 2.45 6.84
C PHE A 53 -3.47 2.79 6.81
N GLY A 54 -4.35 1.84 7.12
CA GLY A 54 -5.80 2.06 7.19
C GLY A 54 -6.47 2.23 5.83
N PHE A 55 -5.85 1.77 4.74
CA PHE A 55 -6.47 1.73 3.41
C PHE A 55 -6.13 0.41 2.71
N ARG A 56 -7.11 -0.11 1.96
CA ARG A 56 -6.98 -1.32 1.14
C ARG A 56 -7.05 -0.96 -0.34
N THR A 57 -6.10 -1.48 -1.09
CA THR A 57 -5.98 -1.30 -2.53
C THR A 57 -6.17 -2.60 -3.31
N ASP A 58 -6.41 -3.71 -2.60
CA ASP A 58 -6.43 -5.09 -3.10
C ASP A 58 -7.82 -5.70 -3.30
N TYR A 59 -8.84 -5.25 -2.55
CA TYR A 59 -10.17 -5.89 -2.53
C TYR A 59 -11.13 -5.46 -3.64
N GLU A 60 -11.05 -4.21 -4.09
CA GLU A 60 -12.03 -3.62 -5.01
C GLU A 60 -11.36 -2.61 -5.95
N ILE A 61 -12.01 -2.32 -7.08
CA ILE A 61 -11.65 -1.19 -7.94
C ILE A 61 -11.72 0.09 -7.10
N ILE A 62 -10.56 0.71 -6.86
CA ILE A 62 -10.50 1.92 -6.06
C ILE A 62 -11.06 3.07 -6.89
N GLY A 63 -12.25 3.55 -6.54
CA GLY A 63 -12.83 4.70 -7.23
C GLY A 63 -11.90 5.92 -7.22
N LYS A 64 -11.88 6.68 -8.33
CA LYS A 64 -10.99 7.84 -8.51
C LYS A 64 -11.02 8.84 -7.34
N LYS A 65 -12.20 9.05 -6.73
CA LYS A 65 -12.37 9.90 -5.54
C LYS A 65 -11.63 9.36 -4.31
N LYS A 66 -11.70 8.05 -4.06
CA LYS A 66 -11.03 7.37 -2.94
C LYS A 66 -9.51 7.41 -3.14
N MET A 67 -9.02 7.14 -4.34
CA MET A 67 -7.59 7.23 -4.67
C MET A 67 -7.04 8.64 -4.46
N ARG A 68 -7.76 9.68 -4.91
CA ARG A 68 -7.38 11.07 -4.63
C ARG A 68 -7.28 11.37 -3.14
N ASN A 69 -8.17 10.81 -2.33
CA ASN A 69 -8.14 11.00 -0.88
C ASN A 69 -6.94 10.27 -0.23
N ILE A 70 -6.62 9.06 -0.69
CA ILE A 70 -5.43 8.31 -0.27
C ILE A 70 -4.16 9.12 -0.60
N ILE A 71 -4.01 9.59 -1.85
CA ILE A 71 -2.86 10.39 -2.29
C ILE A 71 -2.75 11.69 -1.47
N LYS A 72 -3.88 12.34 -1.18
CA LYS A 72 -3.90 13.54 -0.35
C LYS A 72 -3.41 13.23 1.07
N ASN A 73 -3.87 12.14 1.67
CA ASN A 73 -3.47 11.72 3.01
C ASN A 73 -2.00 11.26 3.08
N THR A 74 -1.45 10.68 2.00
CA THR A 74 -0.05 10.26 1.97
C THR A 74 0.92 11.41 1.72
N LYS A 75 0.49 12.51 1.06
CA LYS A 75 1.33 13.70 0.83
C LYS A 75 1.35 14.70 1.99
N ILE A 76 0.33 14.69 2.85
CA ILE A 76 0.16 15.69 3.92
C ILE A 76 0.95 15.33 5.20
N ARG A 77 1.63 14.18 5.24
CA ARG A 77 2.30 13.67 6.43
C ARG A 77 3.81 13.69 6.36
#